data_AF-R8AYH9-F1
#
_entry.id   AF-R8AYH9-F1
#
_cell.length_a   1.000
_cell.length_b   1.000
_cell.length_c   1.000
_cell.angle_alpha   90.00
_cell.angle_beta   90.00
_cell.angle_gamma   90.00
#
_symmetry.space_group_name_H-M   'P 1'
#
loop_
_entity.id
_entity.type
_entity.pdbx_description
1 polymer ?
#
loop_
_entity_poly.entity_id
_entity_poly.type
_entity_poly.pdbx_seq_one_letter_code
_entity_poly.pdbx_strand_id
1 'polypeptide(L)'
;MHNDEARRDGEQQSRLDVLSAWREASEFSARERSALGWAEVLTDIAHKPVSDQVYREVSGNFTDVELVSLTAVILQINSWNRMAIGFRF
;
A
#
# COMPACT_ATOMS: atom_id res chain seq x y z
N MET A 1 -13.97 -4.92 -6.16
CA MET A 1 -14.26 -4.41 -4.80
C MET A 1 -13.52 -3.11 -4.55
N HIS A 2 -12.25 -3.09 -4.11
CA HIS A 2 -11.59 -1.82 -3.72
C HIS A 2 -11.42 -0.78 -4.84
N ASN A 3 -11.29 -1.19 -6.11
CA ASN A 3 -11.34 -0.25 -7.24
C ASN A 3 -12.68 0.48 -7.35
N ASP A 4 -13.80 -0.16 -7.00
CA ASP A 4 -15.12 0.45 -7.06
C ASP A 4 -15.33 1.41 -5.88
N GLU A 5 -14.82 1.05 -4.71
CA GLU A 5 -14.82 1.90 -3.50
C GLU A 5 -13.99 3.16 -3.71
N ALA A 6 -12.74 3.03 -4.18
CA ALA A 6 -11.87 4.17 -4.46
C ALA A 6 -12.53 5.17 -5.43
N ARG A 7 -13.22 4.68 -6.47
CA ARG A 7 -13.96 5.53 -7.41
C ARG A 7 -15.15 6.23 -6.77
N ARG A 8 -15.88 5.58 -5.86
CA ARG A 8 -16.97 6.20 -5.10
C ARG A 8 -16.46 7.30 -4.16
N ASP A 9 -15.25 7.12 -3.63
CA ASP A 9 -14.60 8.09 -2.74
C ASP A 9 -13.87 9.22 -3.51
N GLY A 10 -13.94 9.22 -4.85
CA GLY A 10 -13.44 10.30 -5.70
C GLY A 10 -12.02 10.12 -6.23
N GLU A 11 -11.42 8.93 -6.09
CA GLU A 11 -10.12 8.63 -6.70
C GLU A 11 -10.20 8.66 -8.23
N GLN A 12 -9.15 9.16 -8.88
CA GLN A 12 -9.12 9.36 -10.32
C GLN A 12 -8.82 8.04 -11.04
N GLN A 13 -9.57 7.75 -12.11
CA GLN A 13 -9.36 6.54 -12.92
C GLN A 13 -7.92 6.47 -13.47
N SER A 14 -7.36 7.60 -13.94
CA SER A 14 -5.98 7.66 -14.43
C SER A 14 -4.96 7.21 -13.40
N ARG A 15 -5.18 7.54 -12.11
CA ARG A 15 -4.32 7.11 -11.00
C ARG A 15 -4.47 5.62 -10.70
N LEU A 16 -5.69 5.10 -10.75
CA LEU A 16 -5.94 3.66 -10.59
C LEU A 16 -5.27 2.84 -11.71
N ASP A 17 -5.31 3.33 -12.94
CA ASP A 17 -4.73 2.65 -14.11
C ASP A 17 -3.21 2.48 -13.98
N VAL A 18 -2.52 3.46 -13.40
CA VAL A 18 -1.05 3.46 -13.22
C VAL A 18 -0.59 2.94 -11.87
N LEU A 19 -1.51 2.59 -10.95
CA LEU A 19 -1.16 2.17 -9.58
C LEU A 19 -0.23 0.95 -9.55
N SER A 20 -0.42 0.00 -10.47
CA SER A 20 0.46 -1.19 -10.56
C SER A 20 1.89 -0.87 -10.99
N ALA A 21 2.10 0.31 -11.60
CA ALA A 21 3.40 0.82 -12.06
C ALA A 21 3.77 2.13 -11.34
N TRP A 22 3.30 2.33 -10.10
CA TRP A 22 3.37 3.61 -9.38
C TRP A 22 4.78 4.21 -9.24
N ARG A 23 5.83 3.39 -9.32
CA ARG A 23 7.23 3.84 -9.25
C ARG A 23 7.61 4.75 -10.41
N GLU A 24 7.05 4.47 -11.59
CA GLU A 24 7.26 5.24 -12.82
C GLU A 24 6.19 6.32 -13.02
N ALA A 25 5.13 6.28 -12.23
CA ALA A 25 4.03 7.25 -12.25
C ALA A 25 4.45 8.56 -11.55
N SER A 26 3.99 9.68 -12.09
CA SER A 26 4.24 11.04 -11.55
C SER A 26 3.08 11.55 -10.67
N GLU A 27 1.96 10.84 -10.70
CA GLU A 27 0.68 11.22 -10.13
C GLU A 27 0.63 11.05 -8.61
N PHE A 28 1.57 10.29 -8.02
CA PHE A 28 1.64 10.01 -6.58
C PHE A 28 2.64 10.93 -5.88
N SER A 29 2.17 11.57 -4.81
CA SER A 29 2.99 12.37 -3.90
C SER A 29 4.07 11.54 -3.19
N ALA A 30 5.07 12.21 -2.60
CA ALA A 30 6.10 11.54 -1.82
C ALA A 30 5.54 10.67 -0.69
N ARG A 31 4.50 11.16 0.01
CA ARG A 31 3.84 10.42 1.09
C ARG A 31 3.12 9.17 0.59
N GLU A 32 2.42 9.26 -0.55
CA GLU A 32 1.77 8.10 -1.17
C GLU A 32 2.80 7.07 -1.66
N ARG A 33 3.87 7.53 -2.31
CA ARG A 33 4.98 6.67 -2.76
C ARG A 33 5.63 5.92 -1.59
N SER A 34 5.85 6.58 -0.46
CA SER A 34 6.33 5.92 0.76
C SER A 34 5.33 4.89 1.30
N ALA A 35 4.03 5.18 1.26
CA ALA A 35 3.01 4.21 1.67
C ALA A 35 2.94 2.99 0.74
N LEU A 36 3.01 3.19 -0.57
CA LEU A 36 3.02 2.12 -1.57
C LEU A 36 4.27 1.25 -1.44
N GLY A 37 5.44 1.87 -1.25
CA GLY A 37 6.69 1.14 -0.97
C GLY A 37 6.61 0.30 0.31
N TRP A 38 6.03 0.86 1.37
CA TRP A 38 5.80 0.13 2.62
C TRP A 38 4.82 -1.04 2.44
N ALA A 39 3.74 -0.83 1.70
CA ALA A 39 2.76 -1.86 1.38
C ALA A 39 3.35 -3.02 0.59
N GLU A 40 4.19 -2.75 -0.43
CA GLU A 40 4.88 -3.79 -1.20
C GLU A 40 5.80 -4.64 -0.32
N VAL A 41 6.64 -4.01 0.49
CA VAL A 41 7.62 -4.72 1.33
C VAL A 41 6.92 -5.57 2.38
N LEU A 42 5.89 -5.04 3.04
CA LEU A 42 5.14 -5.82 4.03
C LEU A 42 4.30 -6.95 3.40
N THR A 43 3.80 -6.76 2.19
CA THR A 43 3.08 -7.81 1.46
C THR A 43 4.00 -8.97 1.09
N ASP A 44 5.26 -8.69 0.75
CA ASP A 44 6.28 -9.67 0.36
C ASP A 44 7.29 -9.98 1.48
N ILE A 45 6.93 -9.72 2.74
CA ILE A 45 7.85 -9.78 3.90
C ILE A 45 8.52 -11.14 4.09
N ALA A 46 7.89 -12.22 3.61
CA ALA A 46 8.45 -13.57 3.67
C ALA A 46 9.68 -13.74 2.76
N HIS A 47 9.80 -12.93 1.71
CA HIS A 47 10.89 -13.01 0.73
C HIS A 47 11.79 -11.77 0.74
N LYS A 48 11.30 -10.63 1.22
CA LYS A 48 12.03 -9.36 1.27
C LYS A 48 12.07 -8.81 2.69
N PRO A 49 13.23 -8.79 3.36
CA PRO A 49 13.34 -8.15 4.66
C PRO A 49 13.12 -6.64 4.54
N VAL A 50 12.55 -6.05 5.58
CA VAL A 50 12.43 -4.58 5.68
C VAL A 50 13.83 -3.98 5.83
N SER A 51 14.27 -3.19 4.85
CA SER A 51 15.54 -2.48 4.93
C SER A 51 15.40 -1.17 5.71
N ASP A 52 16.50 -0.73 6.33
CA ASP A 52 16.56 0.58 7.01
C ASP A 52 16.24 1.74 6.06
N GLN A 53 16.53 1.59 4.78
CA GLN A 53 16.18 2.60 3.78
C GLN A 53 14.67 2.73 3.65
N VAL A 54 13.96 1.63 3.44
CA VAL A 54 12.49 1.63 3.30
C VAL A 54 11.83 2.14 4.59
N TYR A 55 12.33 1.72 5.75
CA TYR A 55 11.81 2.21 7.03
C TYR A 55 12.02 3.71 7.22
N ARG A 56 13.19 4.24 6.84
CA ARG A 56 13.47 5.69 6.90
C ARG A 56 12.59 6.50 5.92
N GLU A 57 12.35 5.97 4.73
CA GLU A 57 11.49 6.63 3.73
C GLU A 57 10.04 6.75 4.20
N VAL A 58 9.49 5.72 4.85
CA VAL A 58 8.12 5.79 5.38
C VAL A 58 8.04 6.59 6.68
N SER A 59 8.96 6.40 7.62
CA SER A 59 8.95 7.16 8.89
C SER A 59 9.27 8.65 8.70
N GLY A 60 9.94 9.04 7.61
CA GLY A 60 10.12 10.45 7.24
C GLY A 60 8.84 11.13 6.74
N ASN A 61 7.82 10.37 6.33
CA ASN A 61 6.58 10.89 5.74
C ASN A 61 5.34 10.68 6.62
N PHE A 62 5.44 9.89 7.69
CA PHE A 62 4.34 9.51 8.57
C PHE A 62 4.75 9.68 10.04
N THR A 63 3.83 10.17 10.88
CA THR A 63 4.02 10.08 12.34
C THR A 63 3.93 8.62 12.80
N ASP A 64 4.41 8.32 14.00
CA ASP A 64 4.35 6.96 14.57
C ASP A 64 2.92 6.41 14.59
N VAL A 65 1.92 7.24 14.95
CA VAL A 65 0.50 6.84 15.00
C VAL A 65 -0.03 6.53 13.60
N GLU A 66 0.32 7.36 12.62
CA GLU A 66 -0.10 7.14 11.23
C GLU A 66 0.59 5.92 10.63
N LEU A 67 1.86 5.67 10.97
CA LEU A 67 2.60 4.50 10.49
C LEU A 67 2.05 3.19 11.07
N VAL A 68 1.65 3.19 12.34
CA VAL A 68 0.90 2.07 12.94
C VAL A 68 -0.42 1.85 12.19
N SER A 69 -1.16 2.92 11.92
CA SER A 69 -2.44 2.85 11.19
C SER A 69 -2.26 2.32 9.76
N LEU A 70 -1.25 2.83 9.04
CA LEU A 70 -0.87 2.37 7.70
C LEU A 70 -0.51 0.89 7.71
N THR A 71 0.29 0.46 8.68
CA THR A 71 0.67 -0.95 8.83
C THR A 71 -0.54 -1.83 9.11
N ALA A 72 -1.46 -1.37 9.97
CA ALA A 72 -2.68 -2.11 10.28
C ALA A 72 -3.57 -2.33 9.05
N VAL A 73 -3.76 -1.32 8.19
CA VAL A 73 -4.56 -1.49 6.96
C VAL A 73 -3.88 -2.42 5.94
N ILE A 74 -2.54 -2.40 5.85
CA ILE A 74 -1.77 -3.34 5.02
C ILE A 74 -1.94 -4.78 5.51
N LEU A 75 -1.86 -5.00 6.83
CA LEU A 75 -2.09 -6.32 7.43
C LEU A 75 -3.53 -6.81 7.20
N GLN A 76 -4.50 -5.90 7.31
CA GLN A 76 -5.91 -6.20 7.10
C GLN A 76 -6.16 -6.69 5.67
N ILE A 77 -5.70 -5.97 4.64
CA ILE A 77 -5.89 -6.41 3.25
C ILE A 77 -5.12 -7.70 2.93
N ASN A 78 -3.92 -7.87 3.50
CA ASN A 78 -3.17 -9.13 3.38
C ASN A 78 -3.93 -10.32 3.97
N SER A 79 -4.65 -10.10 5.07
CA SER A 79 -5.49 -11.13 5.71
C SER A 79 -6.73 -11.44 4.87
N TRP A 80 -7.44 -10.41 4.40
CA TRP A 80 -8.60 -10.58 3.52
C TRP A 80 -8.26 -11.32 2.23
N ASN A 81 -7.16 -10.97 1.57
CA ASN A 81 -6.70 -11.64 0.35
C ASN A 81 -6.45 -13.14 0.58
N ARG A 82 -5.83 -13.51 1.71
CA ARG A 82 -5.54 -14.90 2.05
C ARG A 82 -6.81 -15.70 2.32
N MET A 83 -7.76 -15.11 3.03
CA MET A 83 -9.06 -15.74 3.22
C MET A 83 -9.78 -15.90 1.88
N ALA A 84 -9.83 -14.86 1.04
CA ALA A 84 -10.56 -14.86 -0.23
C ALA A 84 -10.07 -15.92 -1.19
N ILE A 85 -8.77 -15.90 -1.44
CA ILE A 85 -8.14 -16.85 -2.34
C ILE A 85 -8.18 -18.26 -1.73
N GLY A 86 -7.92 -18.39 -0.43
CA GLY A 86 -7.86 -19.69 0.26
C GLY A 86 -9.20 -20.41 0.31
N PHE A 87 -10.29 -19.68 0.54
CA PHE A 87 -11.64 -20.24 0.61
C PHE A 87 -12.47 -20.07 -0.67
N ARG A 88 -11.90 -19.47 -1.72
CA ARG A 88 -12.51 -19.27 -3.05
C ARG A 88 -13.82 -18.48 -3.01
N PHE A 89 -13.83 -17.38 -2.25
CA PHE A 89 -14.90 -16.38 -2.31
C PHE A 89 -14.54 -15.20 -3.20
#